data_AF-A0A485NYK9-F1
#
_entry.id   AF-A0A485NYK9-F1
#
_cell.length_a   1.000
_cell.length_b   1.000
_cell.length_c   1.000
_cell.angle_alpha   90.00
_cell.angle_beta   90.00
_cell.angle_gamma   90.00
#
_symmetry.space_group_name_H-M   'P 1'
#
loop_
_entity.id
_entity.type
_entity.pdbx_description
1 polymer ?
#
loop_
_entity_poly.entity_id
_entity_poly.type
_entity_poly.pdbx_seq_one_letter_code
_entity_poly.pdbx_strand_id
1 'polypeptide(L)'
;MACLPHAFQKVSAGVFLLALWSEVVGDKLLVVPQDGSHGLSLKDAVELLSEKGHDMVVLVSEVNLLLKESKHYTRKIYPVPFDREEPEHRF
;
A
#
# COMPACT_ATOMS: atom_id res chain seq x y z
N MET A 1 -43.38 -3.80 -32.83
CA MET A 1 -42.60 -2.71 -32.19
C MET A 1 -41.98 -3.25 -30.92
N ALA A 2 -40.80 -2.74 -30.58
CA ALA A 2 -39.90 -3.13 -29.48
C ALA A 2 -38.98 -4.33 -29.80
N CYS A 3 -37.92 -4.00 -30.53
CA CYS A 3 -36.68 -4.77 -30.62
C CYS A 3 -36.10 -4.97 -29.22
N LEU A 4 -35.90 -6.23 -28.82
CA LEU A 4 -35.10 -6.60 -27.66
C LEU A 4 -33.66 -6.13 -27.93
N PRO A 5 -32.98 -5.41 -27.01
CA PRO A 5 -31.62 -4.96 -27.28
C PRO A 5 -30.68 -6.16 -27.21
N HIS A 6 -30.47 -6.83 -28.34
CA HIS A 6 -29.47 -7.87 -28.56
C HIS A 6 -28.04 -7.30 -28.58
N ALA A 7 -27.81 -6.13 -27.98
CA ALA A 7 -26.57 -5.37 -28.12
C ALA A 7 -25.49 -5.73 -27.08
N PHE A 8 -25.71 -6.70 -26.18
CA PHE A 8 -24.83 -6.86 -25.02
C PHE A 8 -24.36 -8.28 -24.65
N GLN A 9 -24.40 -9.25 -25.57
CA GLN A 9 -24.13 -10.66 -25.20
C GLN A 9 -22.88 -11.32 -25.81
N LYS A 10 -21.89 -10.55 -26.27
CA LYS A 10 -20.60 -11.13 -26.70
C LYS A 10 -19.41 -10.36 -26.14
N VAL A 11 -19.36 -10.16 -24.83
CA VAL A 11 -18.08 -9.82 -24.19
C VAL A 11 -17.24 -11.09 -24.24
N SER A 12 -16.19 -11.08 -25.07
CA SER A 12 -15.24 -12.19 -25.18
C SER A 12 -14.68 -12.53 -23.80
N ALA A 13 -14.53 -13.82 -23.49
CA ALA A 13 -13.90 -14.28 -22.24
C ALA A 13 -12.52 -13.61 -22.02
N GLY A 14 -11.81 -13.26 -23.11
CA GLY A 14 -10.55 -12.51 -23.03
C GLY A 14 -10.73 -11.08 -22.51
N VAL A 15 -11.80 -10.38 -22.89
CA VAL A 15 -12.11 -9.04 -22.38
C VAL A 15 -12.52 -9.11 -20.90
N PHE A 16 -13.24 -10.16 -20.51
CA PHE A 16 -13.60 -10.40 -19.11
C PHE A 16 -12.38 -10.71 -18.24
N LEU A 17 -11.46 -11.55 -18.73
CA LEU A 17 -10.19 -11.84 -18.06
C LEU A 17 -9.32 -10.59 -17.94
N LEU A 18 -9.20 -9.77 -18.99
CA LEU A 18 -8.45 -8.51 -18.93
C LEU A 18 -9.02 -7.52 -17.91
N ALA A 19 -10.35 -7.47 -17.74
CA ALA A 19 -10.98 -6.64 -16.71
C ALA A 19 -10.64 -7.15 -15.29
N LEU A 20 -10.59 -8.48 -15.09
CA LEU A 20 -10.26 -9.10 -13.80
C LEU A 20 -8.76 -9.05 -13.47
N TRP A 21 -7.87 -8.92 -14.45
CA TRP A 21 -6.42 -8.80 -14.22
C TRP A 21 -6.02 -7.50 -13.52
N SER A 22 -6.89 -6.48 -13.52
CA SER A 22 -6.64 -5.21 -12.85
C SER A 22 -6.95 -5.24 -11.34
N GLU A 23 -7.55 -6.33 -10.84
CA GLU A 23 -7.97 -6.42 -9.46
C GLU A 23 -6.90 -7.15 -8.64
N VAL A 24 -5.99 -6.38 -8.03
CA VAL A 24 -5.11 -6.89 -6.99
C VAL A 24 -5.98 -7.17 -5.77
N VAL A 25 -6.18 -8.45 -5.46
CA VAL A 25 -6.91 -8.90 -4.27
C VAL A 25 -6.04 -8.65 -3.03
N GLY A 26 -6.10 -7.44 -2.50
CA GLY A 26 -5.20 -6.99 -1.45
C GLY A 26 -5.69 -5.74 -0.72
N ASP A 27 -6.91 -5.77 -0.18
CA ASP A 27 -7.54 -4.56 0.38
C ASP A 27 -6.81 -3.97 1.59
N LYS A 28 -6.07 -4.79 2.35
CA LYS A 28 -5.36 -4.38 3.57
C LYS A 28 -3.89 -4.81 3.53
N LEU A 29 -2.98 -3.86 3.72
CA LEU A 29 -1.54 -4.08 3.68
C LEU A 29 -0.89 -3.67 5.01
N LEU A 30 -0.07 -4.57 5.56
CA LEU A 30 0.79 -4.29 6.70
C LEU A 30 2.22 -4.01 6.20
N VAL A 31 2.79 -2.89 6.61
CA VAL A 31 4.13 -2.45 6.24
C VAL A 31 4.99 -2.36 7.49
N VAL A 32 6.15 -3.01 7.45
CA VAL A 32 7.15 -2.98 8.53
C VAL A 32 8.44 -2.37 7.96
N PRO A 33 8.65 -1.05 8.07
CA PRO A 33 9.91 -0.42 7.71
C PRO A 33 11.09 -0.99 8.49
N GLN A 34 12.24 -1.06 7.83
CA GLN A 34 13.53 -1.21 8.49
C GLN A 34 14.11 0.17 8.82
N ASP A 35 14.32 0.44 10.10
CA ASP A 35 14.93 1.69 10.57
C ASP A 35 16.38 1.81 10.07
N GLY A 36 16.81 3.03 9.74
CA GLY A 36 18.14 3.31 9.17
C GLY A 36 18.26 3.08 7.66
N SER A 37 17.30 2.42 7.01
CA SER A 37 17.31 2.33 5.54
C SER A 37 17.19 3.72 4.89
N HIS A 38 17.91 3.96 3.79
CA HIS A 38 17.73 5.18 2.99
C HIS A 38 16.27 5.25 2.49
N GLY A 39 15.45 6.01 3.22
CA GLY A 39 13.98 6.02 3.15
C GLY A 39 13.34 6.59 1.89
N LEU A 40 14.05 6.58 0.76
CA LEU A 40 13.63 7.19 -0.50
C LEU A 40 12.62 6.36 -1.30
N SER A 41 12.20 5.18 -0.83
CA SER A 41 11.23 4.33 -1.57
C SER A 41 9.98 3.97 -0.78
N LEU A 42 10.06 3.80 0.54
CA LEU A 42 8.96 3.18 1.27
C LEU A 42 7.81 4.16 1.54
N LYS A 43 8.11 5.42 1.90
CA LYS A 43 7.07 6.42 2.13
C LYS A 43 6.24 6.63 0.86
N ASP A 44 6.90 6.89 -0.26
CA ASP A 44 6.22 7.15 -1.53
C ASP A 44 5.45 5.92 -2.03
N ALA A 45 5.98 4.71 -1.83
CA ALA A 45 5.26 3.48 -2.16
C ALA A 45 3.98 3.30 -1.31
N VAL A 46 4.05 3.58 0.00
CA VAL A 46 2.90 3.49 0.89
C VAL A 46 1.82 4.50 0.52
N GLU A 47 2.23 5.73 0.22
CA GLU A 47 1.30 6.80 -0.19
C GLU A 47 0.63 6.46 -1.53
N LEU A 48 1.41 5.99 -2.52
CA LEU A 48 0.86 5.56 -3.81
C LEU A 48 -0.12 4.39 -3.69
N LEU A 49 0.16 3.41 -2.83
CA LEU A 49 -0.75 2.27 -2.62
C LEU A 49 -2.03 2.69 -1.91
N SER A 50 -1.95 3.61 -0.96
CA SER A 50 -3.10 4.25 -0.33
C SER A 50 -3.97 4.98 -1.35
N GLU A 51 -3.37 5.78 -2.24
CA GLU A 51 -4.08 6.48 -3.31
C GLU A 51 -4.77 5.53 -4.30
N LYS A 52 -4.24 4.32 -4.45
CA LYS A 52 -4.86 3.23 -5.24
C LYS A 52 -6.01 2.51 -4.51
N GLY A 53 -6.37 2.93 -3.29
CA GLY A 53 -7.48 2.39 -2.53
C GLY A 53 -7.13 1.28 -1.54
N HIS A 54 -5.83 1.03 -1.28
CA HIS A 54 -5.42 0.03 -0.30
C HIS A 54 -5.47 0.62 1.11
N ASP A 55 -6.00 -0.12 2.08
CA ASP A 55 -5.95 0.23 3.49
C ASP A 55 -4.57 -0.13 4.05
N MET A 56 -3.79 0.90 4.38
CA MET A 56 -2.40 0.78 4.78
C MET A 56 -2.25 0.87 6.30
N VAL A 57 -1.61 -0.14 6.90
CA VAL A 57 -1.15 -0.11 8.29
C VAL A 57 0.38 -0.16 8.31
N VAL A 58 1.01 0.83 8.92
CA VAL A 58 2.47 0.90 9.03
C VAL A 58 2.88 0.71 10.48
N LEU A 59 3.70 -0.31 10.74
CA LEU A 59 4.26 -0.61 12.05
C LEU A 59 5.67 -0.01 12.16
N VAL A 60 5.80 1.13 12.85
CA VAL A 60 7.07 1.83 13.03
C VAL A 60 7.61 1.63 14.44
N SER A 61 8.94 1.66 14.61
CA SER A 61 9.52 1.72 15.95
C SER A 61 9.31 3.09 16.57
N GLU A 62 9.43 3.20 17.90
CA GLU A 62 9.38 4.49 18.61
C GLU A 62 10.51 5.46 18.25
N VAL A 63 11.59 4.94 17.65
CA VAL A 63 12.75 5.68 17.19
C VAL A 63 12.73 5.99 15.68
N ASN A 64 11.70 5.54 14.94
CA ASN A 64 11.61 5.74 13.50
C ASN A 64 11.58 7.24 13.12
N LEU A 65 12.39 7.61 12.13
CA LEU A 65 12.57 9.01 11.70
C LEU A 65 11.82 9.36 10.41
N LEU A 66 11.50 8.35 9.59
CA LEU A 66 11.07 8.51 8.20
C LEU A 66 9.54 8.53 8.05
N LEU A 67 8.83 7.66 8.77
CA LEU A 67 7.39 7.44 8.64
C LEU A 67 6.66 8.11 9.80
N LYS A 68 6.37 9.39 9.58
CA LYS A 68 5.63 10.26 10.52
C LYS A 68 4.13 10.07 10.42
N GLU A 69 3.35 10.92 11.07
CA GLU A 69 1.89 10.90 10.95
C GLU A 69 1.49 11.28 9.53
N SER A 70 0.52 10.56 8.96
CA SER A 70 0.06 10.76 7.59
C SER A 70 -1.41 10.40 7.49
N LYS A 71 -2.12 11.00 6.53
CA LYS A 71 -3.48 10.63 6.15
C LYS A 71 -3.54 9.37 5.28
N HIS A 72 -2.40 8.94 4.72
CA HIS A 72 -2.33 7.84 3.76
C HIS A 72 -2.25 6.45 4.44
N TYR A 73 -2.02 6.40 5.75
CA TYR A 73 -1.90 5.13 6.46
C TYR A 73 -2.19 5.27 7.96
N THR A 74 -2.58 4.16 8.57
CA THR A 74 -2.66 4.04 10.02
C THR A 74 -1.30 3.65 10.59
N ARG A 75 -0.75 4.45 11.49
CA ARG A 75 0.53 4.15 12.16
C ARG A 75 0.30 3.36 13.45
N LYS A 76 1.11 2.31 13.66
CA LYS A 76 1.26 1.59 14.93
C LYS A 76 2.71 1.70 15.38
N ILE A 77 2.91 1.97 16.65
CA ILE A 77 4.25 2.18 17.22
C ILE A 77 4.59 0.99 18.11
N TYR A 78 5.81 0.47 18.00
CA TYR A 78 6.34 -0.57 18.90
C TYR A 78 7.66 -0.13 19.55
N PRO A 79 7.92 -0.55 20.80
CA PRO A 79 9.16 -0.19 21.51
C PRO A 79 10.34 -1.02 21.01
N VAL A 80 11.54 -0.47 21.11
CA VAL A 80 12.78 -1.14 20.68
C VAL A 80 13.91 -0.97 21.71
N PRO A 81 14.85 -1.93 21.85
CA PRO A 81 15.92 -1.86 22.83
C PRO A 81 17.14 -1.06 22.36
N PHE A 82 16.95 -0.08 21.47
CA PHE A 82 18.02 0.75 20.90
C PHE A 82 17.55 2.21 20.76
N ASP A 83 18.50 3.14 20.75
CA ASP A 83 18.20 4.57 20.61
C ASP A 83 18.07 5.01 19.14
N ARG A 84 17.85 6.30 18.92
CA ARG A 84 17.71 6.88 17.58
C ARG A 84 19.03 6.96 16.81
N GLU A 85 20.16 6.97 17.51
CA GLU A 85 21.48 7.18 16.92
C GLU A 85 22.02 5.89 16.31
N GLU A 86 21.70 4.74 16.93
CA GLU A 86 22.07 3.41 16.43
C GLU A 86 21.67 3.15 14.96
N PRO A 87 20.40 3.33 14.53
CA PRO A 87 20.02 3.11 13.14
C PRO A 87 20.59 4.15 12.17
N GLU A 88 20.87 5.38 12.60
CA GLU A 88 21.50 6.42 11.76
C GLU A 88 22.99 6.17 11.53
N HIS A 89 23.69 5.61 12.52
CA HIS A 89 25.12 5.33 12.41
C HIS A 89 25.43 4.00 11.72
N ARG A 90 24.48 3.06 11.73
CA ARG A 90 24.69 1.71 11.20
C ARG A 90 24.52 1.60 9.69
N PHE A 91 23.81 2.53 9.06
CA PHE A 91 23.39 2.48 7.66
C PHE A 91 23.59 3.84 6.97
#